data_AF-A0A5D2BJL5-F1
#
_entry.id   AF-A0A5D2BJL5-F1
#
_cell.length_a   1.000
_cell.length_b   1.000
_cell.length_c   1.000
_cell.angle_alpha   90.00
_cell.angle_beta   90.00
_cell.angle_gamma   90.00
#
_symmetry.space_group_name_H-M   'P 1'
#
loop_
_entity.id
_entity.type
_entity.pdbx_description
1 polymer ?
#
loop_
_entity_poly.entity_id
_entity_poly.type
_entity_poly.pdbx_seq_one_letter_code
_entity_poly.pdbx_strand_id
1 'polypeptide(L)'
;MTSRAYVSQFSADGSLFVAGFQGSDIRIYNVDRGWKVQKNILAKSLLWTVTDTSLSPDQRHLVYTSMSPIVHVVNVRSATRESLANITEVHEGLDFSAADGGYSFGIFSVKFSTDGRELVAGSSDDSIYIYDLEANKLSDTSHKSSNS
;
A
#
# COMPACT_ATOMS: atom_id res chain seq x y z
N MET A 1 17.83 11.85 -6.14
CA MET A 1 18.43 10.71 -6.87
C MET A 1 17.32 10.06 -7.68
N THR A 2 17.61 9.57 -8.89
CA THR A 2 16.64 8.80 -9.69
C THR A 2 16.55 7.39 -9.14
N SER A 3 15.32 6.88 -8.98
CA SER A 3 15.05 5.53 -8.49
C SER A 3 14.21 4.75 -9.49
N ARG A 4 14.32 3.42 -9.49
CA ARG A 4 13.58 2.54 -10.40
C ARG A 4 12.14 2.42 -9.95
N ALA A 5 11.20 2.46 -10.89
CA ALA A 5 9.82 2.08 -10.63
C ALA A 5 9.73 0.55 -10.55
N TYR A 6 9.06 0.02 -9.53
CA TYR A 6 8.89 -1.43 -9.31
C TYR A 6 7.44 -1.87 -9.44
N VAL A 7 6.51 -0.98 -9.09
CA VAL A 7 5.08 -1.25 -9.19
C VAL A 7 4.36 -0.03 -9.75
N SER A 8 3.31 -0.27 -10.50
CA SER A 8 2.41 0.79 -10.94
C SER A 8 1.02 0.27 -11.28
N GLN A 9 0.02 1.15 -11.24
CA GLN A 9 -1.36 0.84 -11.57
C GLN A 9 -2.13 2.11 -11.94
N PHE A 10 -3.23 1.94 -12.69
CA PHE A 10 -4.24 2.98 -12.87
C PHE A 10 -5.27 2.97 -11.73
N SER A 11 -5.92 4.10 -11.47
CA SER A 11 -7.19 4.12 -10.77
C SER A 11 -8.28 3.41 -11.59
N ALA A 12 -9.35 2.97 -10.93
CA ALA A 12 -10.44 2.26 -11.60
C ALA A 12 -11.11 3.09 -12.72
N ASP A 13 -11.14 4.42 -12.59
CA ASP A 13 -11.65 5.34 -13.59
C ASP A 13 -10.60 5.82 -14.61
N GLY A 14 -9.34 5.40 -14.46
CA GLY A 14 -8.22 5.79 -15.33
C GLY A 14 -7.71 7.22 -15.15
N SER A 15 -8.31 8.03 -14.26
CA SER A 15 -7.94 9.45 -14.08
C SER A 15 -6.59 9.64 -13.37
N LEU A 16 -6.17 8.65 -12.58
CA LEU A 16 -4.90 8.64 -11.85
C LEU A 16 -4.04 7.46 -12.27
N PHE A 17 -2.73 7.67 -12.25
CA PHE A 17 -1.72 6.62 -12.37
C PHE A 17 -0.79 6.67 -11.16
N VAL A 18 -0.64 5.55 -10.46
CA VAL A 18 0.20 5.44 -9.26
C VAL A 18 1.44 4.63 -9.62
N ALA A 19 2.62 5.11 -9.24
CA ALA A 19 3.88 4.39 -9.41
C ALA A 19 4.68 4.40 -8.10
N GLY A 20 5.07 3.22 -7.64
CA GLY A 20 5.94 3.02 -6.49
C GLY A 20 7.39 2.77 -6.91
N PHE A 21 8.33 3.37 -6.20
CA PHE A 21 9.75 3.35 -6.52
C PHE A 21 10.57 2.67 -5.43
N GLN A 22 11.75 2.17 -5.79
CA GLN A 22 12.73 1.61 -4.84
C GLN A 22 13.20 2.63 -3.81
N GLY A 23 13.14 3.92 -4.15
CA GLY A 23 13.70 5.02 -3.39
C GLY A 23 12.76 5.59 -2.33
N SER A 24 11.71 4.87 -1.93
CA SER A 24 10.61 5.28 -1.04
C SER A 24 9.56 6.21 -1.64
N ASP A 25 9.82 6.81 -2.80
CA ASP A 25 8.80 7.62 -3.48
C ASP A 25 7.65 6.75 -3.98
N ILE A 26 6.43 7.27 -3.84
CA ILE A 26 5.22 6.83 -4.52
C ILE A 26 4.62 8.06 -5.17
N ARG A 27 4.55 8.05 -6.50
CA ARG A 27 4.03 9.18 -7.27
C ARG A 27 2.66 8.86 -7.81
N ILE A 28 1.76 9.79 -7.60
CA ILE A 28 0.43 9.80 -8.19
C ILE A 28 0.43 10.85 -9.28
N TYR A 29 0.16 10.43 -10.50
CA TYR A 29 0.07 11.26 -11.69
C TYR A 29 -1.39 11.47 -12.05
N ASN A 30 -1.73 12.67 -12.46
CA ASN A 30 -3.03 12.96 -13.06
C ASN A 30 -2.94 12.74 -14.57
N VAL A 31 -3.65 11.73 -15.08
CA VAL A 31 -3.60 11.31 -16.48
C VAL A 31 -4.25 12.37 -17.37
N ASP A 32 -5.42 12.86 -16.97
CA ASP A 32 -6.20 13.86 -17.72
C ASP A 32 -5.50 15.22 -17.82
N ARG A 33 -4.64 15.55 -16.85
CA ARG A 33 -3.85 16.79 -16.81
C ARG A 33 -2.45 16.61 -17.40
N GLY A 34 -2.30 15.68 -18.33
CA GLY A 34 -1.06 15.48 -19.09
C GLY A 34 0.07 14.89 -18.26
N TRP A 35 -0.23 13.86 -17.46
CA TRP A 35 0.76 13.12 -16.66
C TRP A 35 1.55 13.99 -15.68
N LYS A 36 0.95 15.09 -15.21
CA LYS A 36 1.55 15.89 -14.14
C LYS A 36 1.45 15.11 -12.84
N VAL A 37 2.55 15.09 -12.08
CA VAL A 37 2.50 14.61 -10.68
C VAL A 37 1.38 15.37 -9.99
N GLN A 38 0.46 14.67 -9.35
CA GLN A 38 -0.58 15.23 -8.49
C GLN A 38 -0.09 15.24 -7.05
N LYS A 39 0.53 14.13 -6.62
CA LYS A 39 1.05 13.94 -5.26
C LYS A 39 2.29 13.05 -5.28
N ASN A 40 3.24 13.35 -4.41
CA ASN A 40 4.41 12.52 -4.11
C ASN A 40 4.33 12.10 -2.64
N ILE A 41 4.45 10.81 -2.38
CA ILE A 41 4.35 10.22 -1.05
C ILE A 41 5.68 9.56 -0.73
N LEU A 42 6.30 9.95 0.38
CA LEU A 42 7.50 9.31 0.90
C LEU A 42 7.09 8.23 1.91
N ALA A 43 7.30 6.99 1.52
CA ALA A 43 6.92 5.81 2.29
C ALA A 43 7.57 5.79 3.68
N LYS A 44 6.78 5.43 4.69
CA LYS A 44 7.25 5.26 6.07
C LYS A 44 7.91 3.90 6.23
N SER A 45 9.02 3.84 6.97
CA SER A 45 9.67 2.59 7.38
C SER A 45 9.92 1.62 6.22
N LEU A 46 10.43 2.12 5.10
CA LEU A 46 10.66 1.31 3.91
C LEU A 46 11.75 0.27 4.12
N LEU A 47 11.41 -1.01 3.91
CA LEU A 47 12.39 -2.08 3.74
C LEU A 47 12.56 -2.43 2.26
N TRP A 48 13.75 -2.10 1.73
CA TRP A 48 14.24 -2.31 0.35
C TRP A 48 13.52 -1.54 -0.77
N THR A 49 12.21 -1.73 -0.97
CA THR A 49 11.42 -1.08 -2.02
C THR A 49 9.96 -0.98 -1.61
N VAL A 50 9.20 -0.11 -2.29
CA VAL A 50 7.74 -0.23 -2.30
C VAL A 50 7.40 -1.47 -3.10
N THR A 51 6.81 -2.48 -2.44
CA THR A 51 6.56 -3.79 -3.05
C THR A 51 5.26 -3.81 -3.83
N ASP A 52 4.20 -3.18 -3.30
CA ASP A 52 2.94 -2.99 -4.01
C ASP A 52 2.22 -1.74 -3.50
N THR A 53 1.22 -1.30 -4.26
CA THR A 53 0.30 -0.24 -3.87
C THR A 53 -1.14 -0.64 -4.25
N SER A 54 -2.15 -0.12 -3.58
CA SER A 54 -3.56 -0.24 -4.00
C SER A 54 -4.32 1.03 -3.67
N LEU A 55 -5.04 1.59 -4.64
CA LEU A 55 -5.96 2.70 -4.40
C LEU A 55 -7.30 2.14 -3.90
N SER A 56 -7.92 2.83 -2.94
CA SER A 56 -9.26 2.45 -2.48
C SER A 56 -10.29 2.65 -3.61
N PRO A 57 -11.40 1.90 -3.63
CA PRO A 57 -12.42 2.03 -4.67
C PRO A 57 -12.98 3.45 -4.82
N ASP A 58 -13.08 4.19 -3.71
CA ASP A 58 -13.53 5.58 -3.66
C ASP A 58 -12.41 6.61 -3.98
N GLN A 59 -11.19 6.15 -4.25
CA GLN A 59 -10.01 6.94 -4.55
C GLN A 59 -9.66 7.98 -3.48
N ARG A 60 -9.97 7.69 -2.21
CA ARG A 60 -9.62 8.56 -1.08
C ARG A 60 -8.34 8.13 -0.38
N HIS A 61 -8.08 6.84 -0.35
CA HIS A 61 -6.95 6.25 0.34
C HIS A 61 -6.07 5.47 -0.64
N LEU A 62 -4.78 5.47 -0.38
CA LEU A 62 -3.82 4.57 -1.00
C LEU A 62 -3.23 3.72 0.11
N VAL A 63 -3.11 2.42 -0.14
CA VAL A 63 -2.23 1.56 0.65
C VAL A 63 -0.93 1.31 -0.08
N TYR A 64 0.15 1.18 0.67
CA TYR A 64 1.43 0.76 0.16
C TYR A 64 2.12 -0.19 1.12
N THR A 65 2.94 -1.07 0.56
CA THR A 65 3.66 -2.11 1.29
C THR A 65 5.15 -2.03 1.01
N SER A 66 5.92 -2.62 1.92
CA SER A 66 7.35 -2.87 1.74
C SER A 66 7.66 -4.29 2.20
N MET A 67 8.94 -4.68 2.29
CA MET A 67 9.32 -5.98 2.89
C MET A 67 9.14 -5.99 4.42
N SER A 68 7.95 -5.66 4.90
CA SER A 68 7.52 -5.66 6.30
C SER A 68 6.08 -6.21 6.41
N PRO A 69 5.63 -6.63 7.59
CA PRO A 69 4.24 -7.02 7.82
C PRO A 69 3.31 -5.82 8.02
N ILE A 70 3.80 -4.59 7.81
CA ILE A 70 3.03 -3.37 8.03
C ILE A 70 2.54 -2.83 6.69
N VAL A 71 1.22 -2.76 6.52
CA VAL A 71 0.59 -2.05 5.41
C VAL A 71 0.33 -0.61 5.85
N HIS A 72 0.75 0.36 5.06
CA HIS A 72 0.51 1.77 5.40
C HIS A 72 -0.65 2.34 4.58
N VAL A 73 -1.57 3.05 5.24
CA VAL A 73 -2.69 3.77 4.63
C VAL A 73 -2.38 5.26 4.63
N VAL A 74 -2.61 5.92 3.50
CA VAL A 74 -2.40 7.37 3.34
C VAL A 74 -3.57 8.01 2.58
N ASN A 75 -3.95 9.22 3.00
CA ASN A 75 -4.98 10.00 2.31
C ASN A 75 -4.42 10.63 1.02
N VAL A 76 -5.10 10.39 -0.10
CA VAL A 76 -4.68 10.86 -1.43
C VAL A 76 -5.31 12.20 -1.82
N ARG A 77 -6.47 12.54 -1.24
CA ARG A 77 -7.26 13.74 -1.60
C ARG A 77 -6.90 15.00 -0.81
N SER A 78 -6.06 14.88 0.20
CA SER A 78 -5.46 16.02 0.87
C SER A 78 -4.78 16.96 -0.13
N ALA A 79 -4.84 18.27 0.14
CA ALA A 79 -4.23 19.30 -0.70
C ALA A 79 -2.69 19.26 -0.68
N THR A 80 -2.10 18.51 0.25
CA THR A 80 -0.66 18.35 0.38
C THR A 80 -0.08 17.58 -0.81
N ARG A 81 0.89 18.20 -1.47
CA ARG A 81 1.54 17.64 -2.66
C ARG A 81 2.72 16.73 -2.32
N GLU A 82 3.41 16.99 -1.22
CA GLU A 82 4.52 16.17 -0.70
C GLU A 82 4.10 15.57 0.66
N SER A 83 3.74 14.29 0.65
CA SER A 83 3.31 13.53 1.82
C SER A 83 4.52 12.88 2.48
N LEU A 84 5.00 13.48 3.56
CA LEU A 84 6.06 12.96 4.40
C LEU A 84 5.41 12.38 5.65
N ALA A 85 5.62 11.08 5.84
CA ALA A 85 5.06 10.35 6.97
C ALA A 85 5.38 11.03 8.30
N ASN A 86 4.33 11.31 9.08
CA ASN A 86 4.39 11.95 10.41
C ASN A 86 4.98 13.37 10.42
N ILE A 87 5.23 13.99 9.27
CA ILE A 87 5.67 15.39 9.17
C ILE A 87 4.57 16.23 8.53
N THR A 88 4.14 15.88 7.32
CA THR A 88 3.09 16.63 6.62
C THR A 88 1.75 15.88 6.63
N GLU A 89 1.77 14.55 6.68
CA GLU A 89 0.57 13.73 6.69
C GLU A 89 0.75 12.45 7.54
N VAL A 90 -0.36 11.96 8.10
CA VAL A 90 -0.38 10.70 8.85
C VAL A 90 -0.38 9.54 7.88
N HIS A 91 0.57 8.64 8.05
CA HIS A 91 0.57 7.34 7.39
C HIS A 91 0.25 6.30 8.48
N GLU A 92 -1.00 5.88 8.54
CA GLU A 92 -1.47 4.87 9.49
C GLU A 92 -0.86 3.52 9.13
N GLY A 93 -0.32 2.79 10.11
CA GLY A 93 0.26 1.47 9.89
C GLY A 93 -0.69 0.41 10.41
N LEU A 94 -1.14 -0.48 9.52
CA LEU A 94 -1.91 -1.67 9.84
C LEU A 94 -0.92 -2.82 9.98
N ASP A 95 -0.85 -3.40 11.18
CA ASP A 95 0.05 -4.51 11.47
C ASP A 95 -0.62 -5.84 11.14
N PHE A 96 -0.01 -6.59 10.22
CA PHE A 96 -0.46 -7.92 9.82
C PHE A 96 0.29 -9.03 10.57
N SER A 97 1.30 -8.69 11.38
CA SER A 97 1.87 -9.66 12.30
C SER A 97 0.81 -10.04 13.34
N ALA A 98 0.69 -11.33 13.62
CA ALA A 98 -0.06 -11.75 14.80
C ALA A 98 0.59 -11.13 16.06
N ALA A 99 -0.08 -11.23 17.20
CA ALA A 99 0.34 -10.57 18.45
C ALA A 99 1.74 -10.95 19.00
N ASP A 100 2.54 -11.76 18.30
CA ASP A 100 3.90 -12.15 18.66
C ASP A 100 4.99 -11.14 18.24
N GLY A 101 4.63 -10.06 17.53
CA GLY A 101 5.38 -8.79 17.53
C GLY A 101 6.75 -8.81 16.82
N GLY A 102 6.98 -9.77 15.93
CA GLY A 102 8.21 -9.87 15.13
C GLY A 102 8.01 -9.50 13.66
N TYR A 103 9.01 -8.86 13.05
CA TYR A 103 9.14 -8.73 11.58
C TYR A 103 9.51 -10.09 10.96
N SER A 104 8.59 -11.06 10.98
CA SER A 104 8.86 -12.43 10.51
C SER A 104 8.68 -12.60 8.99
N PHE A 105 7.97 -11.70 8.32
CA PHE A 105 7.70 -11.77 6.89
C PHE A 105 7.54 -10.39 6.25
N GLY A 106 7.60 -10.35 4.91
CA GLY A 106 7.31 -9.15 4.12
C GLY A 106 6.06 -9.32 3.27
N ILE A 107 5.30 -8.24 3.08
CA ILE A 107 4.15 -8.20 2.18
C ILE A 107 4.62 -7.77 0.79
N PHE A 108 4.27 -8.57 -0.22
CA PHE A 108 4.68 -8.36 -1.61
C PHE A 108 3.53 -7.96 -2.54
N SER A 109 2.28 -8.18 -2.12
CA SER A 109 1.11 -7.68 -2.83
C SER A 109 0.01 -7.29 -1.84
N VAL A 110 -0.75 -6.26 -2.18
CA VAL A 110 -1.93 -5.83 -1.42
C VAL A 110 -3.03 -5.35 -2.37
N LYS A 111 -4.28 -5.64 -2.05
CA LYS A 111 -5.45 -5.12 -2.77
C LYS A 111 -6.58 -4.80 -1.80
N PHE A 112 -7.30 -3.71 -2.09
CA PHE A 112 -8.60 -3.46 -1.49
C PHE A 112 -9.65 -4.43 -2.04
N SER A 113 -10.58 -4.85 -1.20
CA SER A 113 -11.84 -5.41 -1.65
C SER A 113 -12.63 -4.37 -2.45
N THR A 114 -13.54 -4.82 -3.32
CA THR A 114 -14.33 -3.93 -4.18
C THR A 114 -15.26 -2.99 -3.40
N ASP A 115 -15.69 -3.40 -2.21
CA ASP A 115 -16.48 -2.58 -1.30
C ASP A 115 -15.60 -1.69 -0.39
N GLY A 116 -14.28 -1.85 -0.44
CA GLY A 116 -13.31 -1.05 0.33
C GLY A 116 -13.26 -1.37 1.82
N ARG A 117 -13.87 -2.47 2.27
CA ARG A 117 -13.95 -2.87 3.68
C ARG A 117 -12.78 -3.74 4.14
N GLU A 118 -12.11 -4.40 3.21
CA GLU A 118 -11.05 -5.34 3.51
C GLU A 118 -9.78 -5.04 2.70
N LEU A 119 -8.65 -5.44 3.25
CA LEU A 119 -7.38 -5.58 2.53
C LEU A 119 -6.99 -7.05 2.48
N VAL A 120 -6.62 -7.51 1.28
CA VAL A 120 -6.00 -8.82 1.09
C VAL A 120 -4.53 -8.61 0.79
N ALA A 121 -3.65 -9.26 1.57
CA ALA A 121 -2.20 -9.15 1.44
C ALA A 121 -1.55 -10.52 1.20
N GLY A 122 -0.65 -10.58 0.23
CA GLY A 122 0.19 -11.74 -0.06
C GLY A 122 1.58 -11.59 0.55
N SER A 123 2.04 -12.61 1.27
CA SER A 123 3.25 -12.57 2.09
C SER A 123 4.33 -13.57 1.63
N SER A 124 5.57 -13.36 2.07
CA SER A 124 6.70 -14.28 1.87
C SER A 124 6.69 -15.52 2.76
N ASP A 125 5.75 -15.65 3.69
CA ASP A 125 5.60 -16.80 4.59
C ASP A 125 4.59 -17.86 4.10
N ASP A 126 4.29 -17.84 2.80
CA ASP A 126 3.30 -18.70 2.15
C ASP A 126 1.84 -18.49 2.63
N SER A 127 1.56 -17.35 3.28
CA SER A 127 0.24 -16.96 3.77
C SER A 127 -0.39 -15.84 2.93
N ILE A 128 -1.73 -15.84 2.90
CA ILE A 128 -2.58 -14.73 2.50
C ILE A 128 -3.28 -14.22 3.76
N TYR A 129 -3.26 -12.92 3.97
CA TYR A 129 -3.88 -12.27 5.10
C TYR A 129 -5.06 -11.42 4.66
N ILE A 130 -6.14 -11.45 5.45
CA ILE A 130 -7.31 -10.59 5.26
C ILE A 130 -7.41 -9.67 6.49
N TYR A 131 -7.47 -8.37 6.24
CA TYR A 131 -7.59 -7.35 7.27
C TYR A 131 -8.91 -6.60 7.11
N ASP A 132 -9.71 -6.61 8.16
CA ASP A 132 -10.98 -5.87 8.24
C ASP A 132 -10.69 -4.43 8.67
N LEU A 133 -10.97 -3.47 7.78
CA LEU A 133 -10.73 -2.05 8.01
C LEU A 133 -11.79 -1.40 8.92
N GLU A 134 -13.00 -1.95 8.98
CA GLU A 134 -14.05 -1.44 9.88
C GLU A 134 -13.79 -1.88 11.32
N ALA A 135 -13.41 -3.14 11.51
CA ALA A 135 -13.04 -3.69 12.82
C ALA A 135 -11.59 -3.36 13.24
N ASN A 136 -10.79 -2.82 12.32
CA ASN A 136 -9.37 -2.51 12.48
C ASN A 136 -8.56 -3.68 13.05
N LYS A 137 -8.67 -4.86 12.42
CA LYS A 137 -7.97 -6.07 12.85
C LYS A 137 -7.77 -7.05 11.72
N LEU A 138 -6.79 -7.93 11.90
CA LEU A 138 -6.64 -9.13 11.09
C LEU A 138 -7.88 -10.04 11.30
N SER A 139 -8.58 -10.36 10.22
CA SER A 139 -9.82 -11.14 10.25
C SER A 139 -9.58 -12.61 9.94
N ASP A 140 -8.70 -12.91 8.98
CA ASP A 140 -8.41 -14.29 8.56
C ASP A 140 -6.99 -14.43 7.98
N THR A 141 -6.47 -15.65 8.03
CA THR A 141 -5.19 -16.04 7.42
C THR A 141 -5.37 -17.37 6.71
N SER A 142 -5.12 -17.37 5.41
CA SER A 142 -5.16 -18.58 4.57
C SER A 142 -3.74 -18.98 4.17
N HIS A 143 -3.35 -20.22 4.45
CA HIS A 143 -2.08 -20.77 3.99
C HIS A 143 -2.24 -21.49 2.65
N LYS A 144 -1.18 -21.52 1.84
CA LYS A 144 -1.14 -22.41 0.68
C LYS A 144 -1.33 -23.86 1.14
N SER A 145 -2.42 -24.50 0.74
CA SER A 145 -2.62 -25.93 0.98
C SER A 145 -1.61 -26.72 0.14
N SER A 146 -0.79 -27.53 0.80
CA SER A 146 0.10 -28.48 0.12
C SER A 146 -0.72 -29.67 -0.38
N ASN A 147 -1.50 -29.48 -1.44
CA ASN A 147 -2.00 -30.60 -2.23
C ASN A 147 -0.87 -31.04 -3.16
N SER A 148 -0.05 -31.96 -2.66
CA SER A 148 0.86 -32.81 -3.43
C SER A 148 0.19 -34.13 -3.78
#